data_AF-A0A950AQY5-F1
#
_entry.id   AF-A0A950AQY5-F1
#
_cell.length_a   1.000
_cell.length_b   1.000
_cell.length_c   1.000
_cell.angle_alpha   90.00
_cell.angle_beta   90.00
_cell.angle_gamma   90.00
#
_symmetry.space_group_name_H-M   'P 1'
#
loop_
_entity.id
_entity.type
_entity.pdbx_description
1 polymer ?
#
loop_
_entity_poly.entity_id
_entity_poly.type
_entity_poly.pdbx_seq_one_letter_code
_entity_poly.pdbx_strand_id
1 'polypeptide(L)' 'MITTRKPVMSLYVDKGCLEHWIVRDREGRFWVVPSGESAWEKREPFHPSEDAELEPVPGHYMYMLGLPI' A
#
# COMPACT_ATOMS: atom_id res chain seq x y z
N MET A 1 -23.09 -8.46 19.36
CA MET A 1 -22.44 -9.04 18.16
C MET A 1 -21.73 -7.91 17.45
N ILE A 2 -20.40 -7.86 17.49
CA ILE A 2 -19.64 -6.73 16.92
C ILE A 2 -19.16 -7.17 15.54
N THR A 3 -19.84 -6.74 14.48
CA THR A 3 -19.38 -6.91 13.10
C THR A 3 -18.37 -5.81 12.76
N THR A 4 -17.19 -5.83 13.35
CA THR A 4 -16.07 -4.98 12.91
C THR A 4 -15.19 -5.76 11.95
N ARG A 5 -15.62 -5.89 10.69
CA ARG A 5 -14.72 -6.26 9.58
C ARG A 5 -14.58 -5.09 8.63
N LYS A 6 -13.85 -4.06 9.05
CA LYS A 6 -13.12 -3.14 8.17
C LYS A 6 -11.81 -2.82 8.88
N PRO A 7 -10.67 -3.27 8.32
CA PRO A 7 -9.96 -2.39 7.40
C PRO A 7 -9.16 -3.16 6.32
N VAL A 8 -9.65 -3.20 5.07
CA VAL A 8 -8.84 -3.74 3.97
C VAL A 8 -7.88 -2.63 3.52
N MET A 9 -6.62 -2.68 3.97
CA MET A 9 -5.56 -1.91 3.33
C MET A 9 -5.60 -2.22 1.83
N SER A 10 -5.32 -1.22 0.99
CA SER A 10 -5.32 -1.41 -0.47
C SER A 10 -3.91 -1.19 -1.00
N LEU A 11 -3.44 -2.11 -1.83
CA LEU A 11 -2.15 -2.04 -2.47
C LEU A 11 -2.30 -1.51 -3.89
N TYR A 12 -1.40 -0.61 -4.26
CA TYR A 12 -1.30 0.00 -5.56
C TYR A 12 0.15 -0.04 -6.04
N VAL A 13 0.34 0.04 -7.34
CA VAL A 13 1.63 0.32 -7.97
C VAL A 13 1.52 1.62 -8.74
N ASP A 14 2.55 2.46 -8.70
CA ASP A 14 2.64 3.64 -9.53
C ASP A 14 3.28 3.26 -10.87
N LYS A 15 2.58 3.51 -11.99
CA LYS A 15 3.14 3.25 -13.33
C LYS A 15 4.33 4.12 -13.67
N GLY A 16 4.45 5.30 -13.07
CA GLY A 16 5.60 6.18 -13.25
C GLY A 16 6.86 5.65 -12.53
N CYS A 17 6.66 4.86 -11.47
CA CYS A 17 7.72 4.40 -10.57
C CYS A 17 7.46 2.94 -10.10
N LEU A 18 7.80 1.98 -10.97
CA LEU A 18 7.58 0.54 -10.75
C LEU A 18 8.42 -0.05 -9.59
N GLU A 19 9.39 0.69 -9.04
CA GLU A 19 10.26 0.20 -7.96
C GLU A 19 9.60 0.27 -6.57
N HIS A 20 8.49 1.00 -6.45
CA HIS A 20 7.81 1.26 -5.18
C HIS A 20 6.36 0.78 -5.18
N TRP A 21 5.94 0.23 -4.05
CA TRP A 21 4.56 -0.12 -3.80
C TRP A 21 3.87 1.02 -3.06
N ILE A 22 2.64 1.32 -3.43
CA ILE A 22 1.84 2.35 -2.78
C ILE A 22 0.75 1.66 -1.96
N VAL A 23 0.78 1.82 -0.64
CA VAL A 23 -0.24 1.28 0.25
C VAL A 23 -1.13 2.39 0.73
N ARG A 24 -2.44 2.21 0.57
CA ARG A 24 -3.45 3.04 1.21
C ARG A 24 -3.87 2.40 2.51
N ASP A 25 -3.64 3.11 3.62
CA ASP A 25 -4.08 2.68 4.93
C ASP A 25 -5.60 2.87 5.12
N ARG A 26 -6.11 2.38 6.26
CA ARG A 26 -7.53 2.48 6.63
C ARG A 26 -8.02 3.92 6.84
N GLU A 27 -7.11 4.86 7.09
CA GLU A 27 -7.40 6.28 7.27
C GLU A 27 -7.38 7.01 5.93
N GLY A 28 -7.08 6.30 4.84
CA GLY A 28 -7.01 6.82 3.49
C GLY A 28 -5.68 7.49 3.16
N ARG A 29 -4.67 7.39 4.02
CA ARG A 29 -3.33 7.92 3.76
C ARG A 29 -2.55 6.96 2.89
N PHE A 30 -1.69 7.52 2.04
CA PHE A 30 -0.85 6.76 1.15
C PHE A 30 0.57 6.66 1.68
N TRP A 31 1.17 5.49 1.47
CA TRP A 31 2.50 5.14 1.95
C TRP A 31 3.27 4.51 0.80
N VAL A 32 4.47 5.01 0.52
CA VAL A 32 5.45 4.32 -0.31
C VAL A 32 6.08 3.23 0.52
N VAL A 33 6.14 2.03 -0.04
CA VAL A 33 6.69 0.84 0.57
C VAL A 33 7.73 0.28 -0.40
N PRO A 34 9.02 0.23 -0.02
CA PRO A 34 10.05 -0.31 -0.89
C PRO A 34 9.84 -1.82 -1.15
N SER A 35 10.40 -2.35 -2.22
CA SER A 35 10.40 -3.80 -2.44
C SER A 35 11.40 -4.49 -1.50
N GLY A 36 10.98 -5.47 -0.70
CA GLY A 36 11.88 -6.27 0.15
C GLY A 36 11.29 -6.72 1.49
N GLU A 37 12.09 -7.43 2.28
CA GLU A 37 11.71 -7.84 3.65
C GLU A 37 11.57 -6.61 4.57
N SER A 38 10.60 -6.66 5.49
CA SER A 38 10.25 -5.56 6.41
C SER A 38 9.93 -4.22 5.73
N ALA A 39 9.46 -4.27 4.49
CA ALA A 39 9.20 -3.06 3.72
C ALA A 39 8.21 -2.10 4.41
N TRP A 40 7.21 -2.63 5.10
CA TRP A 40 6.25 -1.82 5.84
C TRP A 40 6.86 -0.97 6.95
N GLU A 41 7.96 -1.42 7.56
CA GLU A 41 8.68 -0.66 8.61
C GLU A 41 9.47 0.50 8.02
N LYS A 42 9.88 0.37 6.75
CA LYS A 42 10.62 1.38 5.98
C LYS A 42 9.69 2.23 5.11
N ARG A 43 8.39 2.25 5.42
CA ARG A 43 7.42 3.00 4.64
C ARG A 43 7.64 4.50 4.81
N GLU A 44 7.41 5.24 3.74
CA GLU A 44 7.49 6.70 3.73
C GLU A 44 6.12 7.29 3.37
N PRO A 45 5.77 8.48 3.89
CA PRO A 45 4.54 9.17 3.50
C PRO A 45 4.57 9.46 2.00
N PHE A 46 3.52 9.04 1.28
CA PHE A 46 3.37 9.33 -0.14
C PHE A 46 2.21 10.30 -0.35
N HIS A 47 2.45 11.33 -1.14
CA HIS A 47 1.41 12.22 -1.61
C HIS A 47 1.26 11.99 -3.10
N PRO A 48 0.21 11.29 -3.55
CA PRO A 48 -0.03 11.12 -4.98
C PRO A 48 -0.18 12.51 -5.62
N SER A 49 0.62 12.77 -6.65
CA SER A 49 0.40 13.91 -7.55
C SER A 49 -0.79 13.63 -8.45
N GLU A 50 -1.34 14.66 -9.11
CA GLU A 50 -2.43 14.50 -10.07
C GLU A 50 -2.02 13.60 -11.26
N ASP A 51 -0.73 13.50 -11.54
CA ASP A 51 -0.15 12.62 -12.57
C ASP A 51 0.15 11.19 -12.09
N ALA A 52 -0.08 10.87 -10.81
CA ALA A 52 0.21 9.55 -10.28
C ALA A 52 -0.83 8.51 -10.78
N GLU A 53 -0.42 7.69 -11.74
CA GLU A 53 -1.22 6.58 -12.24
C GLU A 53 -1.10 5.36 -11.31
N LEU A 54 -1.92 5.34 -10.26
CA LEU A 54 -1.99 4.25 -9.30
C LEU A 54 -2.88 3.10 -9.79
N GLU A 55 -2.28 1.95 -10.07
CA GLU A 55 -3.02 0.72 -10.40
C GLU A 55 -3.21 -0.18 -9.19
N PRO A 56 -4.43 -0.68 -8.92
CA PRO A 56 -4.68 -1.58 -7.81
C PRO A 56 -4.04 -2.95 -8.06
N VAL A 57 -3.35 -3.45 -7.03
CA VAL A 57 -2.63 -4.72 -7.07
C VAL A 57 -3.37 -5.76 -6.22
N PRO A 58 -3.42 -7.04 -6.65
CA PRO A 58 -4.03 -8.10 -5.86
C PRO A 58 -3.42 -8.22 -4.46
N GLY A 59 -4.28 -8.45 -3.46
CA GLY A 59 -3.87 -8.52 -2.05
C GLY A 59 -2.84 -9.61 -1.70
N HIS A 60 -2.57 -10.58 -2.59
CA HIS A 60 -1.54 -11.60 -2.33
C HIS A 60 -0.13 -11.01 -2.19
N TYR A 61 0.15 -9.89 -2.86
CA TYR A 61 1.43 -9.18 -2.76
C TYR A 61 1.61 -8.50 -1.39
N MET A 62 0.52 -8.25 -0.66
CA MET A 62 0.55 -7.63 0.67
C MET A 62 1.24 -8.54 1.70
N TYR A 63 1.08 -9.85 1.55
CA TYR A 63 1.79 -10.84 2.37
C TYR A 63 3.31 -10.79 2.14
N MET A 64 3.75 -10.60 0.89
CA MET A 64 5.18 -10.48 0.58
C MET A 64 5.79 -9.19 1.12
N LEU A 65 5.00 -8.13 1.28
CA LEU A 65 5.43 -6.85 1.83
C LEU A 65 5.34 -6.80 3.37
N GLY A 66 4.87 -7.87 4.02
CA GLY A 66 4.72 -7.92 5.48
C GLY A 66 3.70 -6.91 6.02
N LEU A 67 2.67 -6.57 5.24
CA LEU A 67 1.65 -5.62 5.67
C LEU A 67 0.79 -6.22 6.79
N PRO A 68 0.44 -5.43 7.84
CA PRO A 68 -0.45 -5.90 8.89
C PRO A 68 -1.87 -6.07 8.33
N ILE A 69 -2.27 -7.34 8.18
CA ILE A 69 -3.62 -7.79 7.80
C ILE A 69 -4.59 -7.88 8.98
#